data_AF-A0A935ZMW6-F1
#
_entry.id   AF-A0A935ZMW6-F1
#
_cell.length_a   1.000
_cell.length_b   1.000
_cell.length_c   1.000
_cell.angle_alpha   90.00
_cell.angle_beta   90.00
_cell.angle_gamma   90.00
#
_symmetry.space_group_name_H-M   'P 1'
#
loop_
_entity.id
_entity.type
_entity.pdbx_description
1 polymer ?
#
loop_
_entity_poly.entity_id
_entity_poly.type
_entity_poly.pdbx_seq_one_letter_code
_entity_poly.pdbx_strand_id
1 'polypeptide(L)'
;MALSLLAACGGEPASAEPPPPTPEPPQFRAQAHREAWARLPALAEAALVASDPLARAQLDDDAPVDLPPHGAGAIIDARRVLDSAWREAKDLDAALLEPEARALLRAIRFALSRARDGLSRRPPARTDPNVIVTELDEALTILAARGAECTACDAARERAAAALRDGIAALGACSSASLAHARTRLDAHATALATATPTAGTRALGLAIDDARGRLSAIAAALPQAAPAAWGDPLAAAAAPSEVRRLPDRLGASELRRRLDTEEAHVQDARASYAALSRALTQLSAMLAKHPVTTPVATAVDRGRCESRWVELQRYIAGQPTLQGAALDCASFVDDLGVHSDAELTLALVEAGIVTPVERARRAAVTPTLGLVRGRIAPRSHRDALAIAVTSGLRDADARALVVARARDAVCVSLAALWIHGELGDDATLRGELFAPVAAAPGAPASPRCGDTTIDSLIATAQADPRAALGAMGLTLLALGPADVVALENFWWLPYGLVVETARPADAAHGGAAPVDSKTEELRP
;
A
#
# COMPACT_ATOMS: atom_id res chain seq x y z
N MET A 1 -27.34 70.26 1.84
CA MET A 1 -26.01 69.93 2.39
C MET A 1 -26.19 69.58 3.86
N ALA A 2 -25.93 68.31 4.17
CA ALA A 2 -25.35 67.73 5.40
C ALA A 2 -25.53 68.47 6.75
N LEU A 3 -26.14 67.83 7.78
CA LEU A 3 -25.49 66.92 8.74
C LEU A 3 -26.30 66.77 10.05
N SER A 4 -26.31 65.52 10.56
CA SER A 4 -26.34 65.10 11.98
C SER A 4 -27.64 65.13 12.79
N LEU A 5 -28.24 63.94 12.96
CA LEU A 5 -28.87 63.51 14.21
C LEU A 5 -28.52 62.03 14.45
N LEU A 6 -27.76 61.78 15.51
CA LEU A 6 -27.37 60.49 16.05
C LEU A 6 -28.36 60.07 17.16
N ALA A 7 -28.40 58.74 17.39
CA ALA A 7 -28.96 58.01 18.51
C ALA A 7 -30.43 57.57 18.40
N ALA A 8 -30.66 56.48 17.65
CA ALA A 8 -31.78 55.57 17.87
C ALA A 8 -31.31 54.41 18.76
N CYS A 9 -31.89 54.32 19.96
CA CYS A 9 -31.86 53.12 20.79
C CYS A 9 -32.92 52.15 20.26
N GLY A 10 -32.51 50.95 19.85
CA GLY A 10 -33.39 49.84 19.51
C GLY A 10 -32.62 48.55 19.73
N GLY A 11 -32.66 48.04 20.95
CA GLY A 11 -32.07 46.74 21.28
C GLY A 11 -32.92 45.62 20.66
N GLU A 12 -32.31 44.84 19.78
CA GLU A 12 -32.83 43.53 19.39
C GLU A 12 -32.85 42.62 20.62
N PRO A 13 -33.94 41.89 20.89
CA PRO A 13 -33.91 40.85 21.90
C PRO A 13 -32.94 39.77 21.42
N ALA A 14 -31.93 39.47 22.24
CA ALA A 14 -31.03 38.35 22.05
C ALA A 14 -31.86 37.08 21.81
N SER A 15 -31.69 36.50 20.61
CA SER A 15 -32.25 35.19 20.26
C SER A 15 -31.74 34.19 21.29
N ALA A 16 -32.61 33.71 22.16
CA ALA A 16 -32.28 32.71 23.16
C ALA A 16 -31.75 31.46 22.45
N GLU A 17 -30.49 31.12 22.73
CA GLU A 17 -29.88 29.86 22.33
C GLU A 17 -30.79 28.72 22.82
N PRO A 18 -31.21 27.78 21.95
CA PRO A 18 -32.08 26.70 22.37
C PRO A 18 -31.39 25.90 23.49
N PRO A 19 -32.14 25.46 24.53
CA PRO A 19 -31.56 24.70 25.62
C PRO A 19 -30.84 23.47 25.07
N PRO A 20 -29.68 23.09 25.63
CA PRO A 20 -28.97 21.89 25.20
C PRO A 20 -29.93 20.70 25.27
N PRO A 21 -29.94 19.82 24.25
CA PRO A 21 -30.85 18.68 24.23
C PRO A 21 -30.67 17.86 25.51
N THR A 22 -31.80 17.57 26.16
CA THR A 22 -31.82 16.73 27.37
C THR A 22 -31.09 15.43 27.08
N PRO A 23 -30.05 15.05 27.86
CA PRO A 23 -29.29 13.84 27.58
C PRO A 23 -30.23 12.63 27.62
N GLU A 24 -30.31 11.91 26.51
CA GLU A 24 -31.12 10.70 26.41
C GLU A 24 -30.77 9.73 27.55
N PRO A 25 -31.77 8.99 28.09
CA PRO A 25 -31.51 8.08 29.20
C PRO A 25 -30.41 7.07 28.78
N PRO A 26 -29.47 6.71 29.67
CA PRO A 26 -28.30 5.88 29.32
C PRO A 26 -28.65 4.55 28.62
N GLN A 27 -29.82 4.00 28.93
CA GLN A 27 -30.34 2.76 28.33
C GLN A 27 -30.75 2.93 26.86
N PHE A 28 -31.33 4.08 26.49
CA PHE A 28 -31.67 4.41 25.10
C PHE A 28 -30.42 4.62 24.25
N ARG A 29 -29.40 5.30 24.81
CA ARG A 29 -28.09 5.44 24.16
C ARG A 29 -27.42 4.08 23.93
N ALA A 30 -27.33 3.24 24.95
CA ALA A 30 -26.74 1.90 24.82
C ALA A 30 -27.48 1.03 23.79
N GLN A 31 -28.81 1.12 23.72
CA GLN A 31 -29.60 0.42 22.70
C GLN A 31 -29.33 0.96 21.30
N ALA A 32 -29.34 2.29 21.11
CA ALA A 32 -29.04 2.93 19.83
C ALA A 32 -27.63 2.58 19.33
N HIS A 33 -26.63 2.55 20.22
CA HIS A 33 -25.26 2.13 19.88
C HIS A 33 -25.18 0.65 19.48
N ARG A 34 -25.91 -0.25 20.16
CA ARG A 34 -25.98 -1.67 19.77
C ARG A 34 -26.66 -1.86 18.41
N GLU A 35 -27.75 -1.15 18.16
CA GLU A 35 -28.46 -1.22 16.88
C GLU A 35 -27.63 -0.63 15.73
N ALA A 36 -26.92 0.48 15.97
CA ALA A 36 -25.98 1.06 15.01
C ALA A 36 -24.80 0.12 14.74
N TRP A 37 -24.25 -0.51 15.77
CA TRP A 37 -23.22 -1.54 15.62
C TRP A 37 -23.72 -2.74 14.79
N ALA A 38 -24.97 -3.18 14.99
CA ALA A 38 -25.53 -4.30 14.22
C ALA A 38 -25.65 -3.98 12.72
N ARG A 39 -25.86 -2.72 12.34
CA ARG A 39 -25.95 -2.28 10.94
C ARG A 39 -24.60 -1.97 10.30
N LEU A 40 -23.64 -1.48 11.09
CA LEU A 40 -22.39 -0.93 10.57
C LEU A 40 -21.59 -1.89 9.68
N PRO A 41 -21.40 -3.19 10.01
CA PRO A 41 -20.55 -4.07 9.21
C PRO A 41 -20.95 -4.15 7.73
N ALA A 42 -22.24 -4.28 7.44
CA ALA A 42 -22.75 -4.35 6.08
C ALA A 42 -22.57 -3.03 5.32
N LEU A 43 -22.78 -1.89 6.00
CA LEU A 43 -22.56 -0.56 5.41
C LEU A 43 -21.08 -0.31 5.15
N ALA A 44 -20.22 -0.69 6.11
CA ALA A 44 -18.78 -0.59 5.99
C ALA A 44 -18.26 -1.46 4.84
N GLU A 45 -18.72 -2.70 4.73
CA GLU A 45 -18.37 -3.57 3.61
C GLU A 45 -18.75 -2.93 2.26
N ALA A 46 -20.00 -2.50 2.09
CA ALA A 46 -20.44 -1.85 0.85
C ALA A 46 -19.61 -0.59 0.51
N ALA A 47 -19.29 0.23 1.51
CA ALA A 47 -18.47 1.42 1.35
C ALA A 47 -17.02 1.09 0.96
N LEU A 48 -16.43 0.09 1.61
CA LEU A 48 -15.05 -0.31 1.35
C LEU A 48 -14.91 -0.94 -0.04
N VAL A 49 -15.85 -1.81 -0.44
CA VAL A 49 -15.89 -2.37 -1.81
C VAL A 49 -16.07 -1.27 -2.86
N ALA A 50 -16.93 -0.28 -2.61
CA ALA A 50 -17.10 0.83 -3.54
C ALA A 50 -15.84 1.71 -3.68
N SER A 51 -15.02 1.80 -2.62
CA SER A 51 -13.77 2.57 -2.64
C SER A 51 -12.56 1.81 -3.18
N ASP A 52 -12.49 0.49 -2.94
CA ASP A 52 -11.39 -0.40 -3.34
C ASP A 52 -11.97 -1.78 -3.74
N PRO A 53 -12.52 -1.92 -4.95
CA PRO A 53 -13.08 -3.17 -5.44
C PRO A 53 -12.03 -4.29 -5.58
N LEU A 54 -10.75 -3.95 -5.79
CA LEU A 54 -9.66 -4.93 -5.84
C LEU A 54 -9.51 -5.67 -4.50
N ALA A 55 -9.77 -4.99 -3.38
CA ALA A 55 -9.79 -5.63 -2.07
C ALA A 55 -10.78 -6.80 -2.02
N ARG A 56 -11.97 -6.66 -2.62
CA ARG A 56 -12.97 -7.73 -2.68
C ARG A 56 -12.56 -8.82 -3.64
N ALA A 57 -12.06 -8.45 -4.82
CA ALA A 57 -11.62 -9.41 -5.85
C ALA A 57 -10.50 -10.34 -5.39
N GLN A 58 -9.71 -9.93 -4.38
CA GLN A 58 -8.69 -10.77 -3.73
C GLN A 58 -9.25 -11.80 -2.77
N LEU A 59 -10.40 -11.50 -2.14
CA LEU A 59 -11.04 -12.37 -1.16
C LEU A 59 -11.97 -13.40 -1.81
N ASP A 60 -12.54 -13.03 -2.96
CA ASP A 60 -13.63 -13.74 -3.61
C ASP A 60 -13.34 -13.89 -5.11
N ASP A 61 -13.18 -15.13 -5.56
CA ASP A 61 -12.90 -15.45 -6.97
C ASP A 61 -14.05 -15.07 -7.91
N ASP A 62 -15.29 -15.03 -7.39
CA ASP A 62 -16.47 -14.67 -8.17
C ASP A 62 -16.70 -13.15 -8.22
N ALA A 63 -16.03 -12.38 -7.36
CA ALA A 63 -16.18 -10.93 -7.35
C ALA A 63 -15.59 -10.29 -8.62
N PRO A 64 -16.21 -9.25 -9.20
CA PRO A 64 -15.64 -8.52 -10.34
C PRO A 64 -14.25 -7.96 -10.04
N VAL A 65 -13.32 -8.05 -11.00
CA VAL A 65 -12.02 -7.36 -10.93
C VAL A 65 -12.17 -5.99 -11.58
N ASP A 66 -12.40 -4.98 -10.75
CA ASP A 66 -12.53 -3.59 -11.18
C ASP A 66 -11.46 -2.73 -10.49
N LEU A 67 -10.98 -1.69 -11.16
CA LEU A 67 -10.05 -0.73 -10.55
C LEU A 67 -10.82 0.25 -9.64
N PRO A 68 -10.17 0.83 -8.62
CA PRO A 68 -10.73 1.92 -7.83
C PRO A 68 -11.24 3.10 -8.68
N PRO A 69 -12.24 3.85 -8.18
CA PRO A 69 -12.89 4.90 -8.96
C PRO A 69 -12.02 6.16 -9.07
N HIS A 70 -11.66 6.53 -10.31
CA HIS A 70 -10.91 7.77 -10.61
C HIS A 70 -11.69 8.80 -11.43
N GLY A 71 -12.69 8.35 -12.19
CA GLY A 71 -13.59 9.22 -12.94
C GLY A 71 -14.57 9.97 -12.03
N ALA A 72 -14.95 11.19 -12.42
CA ALA A 72 -15.81 12.06 -11.60
C ALA A 72 -17.14 11.39 -11.19
N GLY A 73 -17.82 10.71 -12.12
CA GLY A 73 -19.06 9.99 -11.84
C GLY A 73 -18.86 8.84 -10.84
N ALA A 74 -17.87 7.99 -11.09
CA ALA A 74 -17.56 6.86 -10.21
C ALA A 74 -17.15 7.30 -8.80
N ILE A 75 -16.40 8.41 -8.69
CA ILE A 75 -16.06 9.02 -7.39
C ILE A 75 -17.32 9.50 -6.66
N ILE A 76 -18.26 10.17 -7.34
CA ILE A 76 -19.51 10.63 -6.73
C ILE A 76 -20.32 9.44 -6.19
N ASP A 77 -20.41 8.36 -6.96
CA ASP A 77 -21.14 7.15 -6.56
C ASP A 77 -20.49 6.47 -5.36
N ALA A 78 -19.17 6.28 -5.37
CA ALA A 78 -18.44 5.69 -4.25
C ALA A 78 -18.57 6.54 -2.97
N ARG A 79 -18.47 7.87 -3.10
CA ARG A 79 -18.61 8.80 -1.97
C ARG A 79 -19.98 8.72 -1.31
N ARG A 80 -21.06 8.59 -2.10
CA ARG A 80 -22.43 8.49 -1.57
C ARG A 80 -22.59 7.28 -0.63
N VAL A 81 -22.04 6.13 -1.01
CA VAL A 81 -22.07 4.91 -0.18
C VAL A 81 -21.19 5.10 1.06
N LEU A 82 -19.99 5.65 0.86
CA LEU A 82 -18.99 5.87 1.91
C LEU A 82 -19.47 6.83 3.01
N ASP A 83 -20.08 7.95 2.64
CA ASP A 83 -20.61 8.93 3.59
C ASP A 83 -21.80 8.37 4.39
N SER A 84 -22.50 7.34 3.88
CA SER A 84 -23.52 6.63 4.65
C SER A 84 -22.92 5.77 5.74
N ALA A 85 -21.90 4.96 5.41
CA ALA A 85 -21.21 4.15 6.41
C ALA A 85 -20.48 5.01 7.46
N TRP A 86 -19.86 6.11 7.02
CA TRP A 86 -19.16 7.01 7.93
C TRP A 86 -20.09 7.65 8.97
N ARG A 87 -21.30 8.07 8.58
CA ARG A 87 -22.28 8.64 9.51
C ARG A 87 -22.64 7.68 10.63
N GLU A 88 -22.82 6.39 10.34
CA GLU A 88 -23.07 5.38 11.38
C GLU A 88 -21.81 5.11 12.21
N ALA A 89 -20.64 5.11 11.59
CA ALA A 89 -19.39 4.76 12.27
C ALA A 89 -18.89 5.86 13.22
N LYS A 90 -19.00 7.14 12.85
CA LYS A 90 -18.30 8.24 13.53
C LYS A 90 -18.80 8.50 14.96
N ASP A 91 -20.09 8.28 15.21
CA ASP A 91 -20.73 8.65 16.48
C ASP A 91 -20.82 7.47 17.47
N LEU A 92 -20.39 6.25 17.06
CA LEU A 92 -20.38 5.08 17.94
C LEU A 92 -19.36 5.19 19.09
N ASP A 93 -19.80 5.13 20.34
CA ASP A 93 -18.85 5.09 21.45
C ASP A 93 -18.20 3.71 21.57
N ALA A 94 -16.90 3.64 21.28
CA ALA A 94 -16.12 2.41 21.32
C ALA A 94 -15.96 1.86 22.76
N ALA A 95 -16.14 2.70 23.79
CA ALA A 95 -16.10 2.28 25.19
C ALA A 95 -17.32 1.43 25.58
N LEU A 96 -18.44 1.58 24.87
CA LEU A 96 -19.68 0.84 25.09
C LEU A 96 -19.72 -0.51 24.34
N LEU A 97 -18.66 -0.84 23.61
CA LEU A 97 -18.52 -2.08 22.86
C LEU A 97 -17.59 -3.06 23.57
N GLU A 98 -17.85 -4.35 23.36
CA GLU A 98 -16.96 -5.45 23.72
C GLU A 98 -15.59 -5.30 23.04
N PRO A 99 -14.49 -5.85 23.61
CA PRO A 99 -13.13 -5.65 23.12
C PRO A 99 -12.93 -5.93 21.62
N GLU A 100 -13.51 -7.01 21.10
CA GLU A 100 -13.42 -7.37 19.67
C GLU A 100 -14.17 -6.38 18.78
N ALA A 101 -15.38 -5.98 19.18
CA ALA A 101 -16.17 -4.98 18.47
C ALA A 101 -15.49 -3.60 18.49
N ARG A 102 -14.82 -3.25 19.59
CA ARG A 102 -14.01 -2.04 19.70
C ARG A 102 -12.84 -2.03 18.72
N ALA A 103 -12.11 -3.14 18.61
CA ALA A 103 -11.00 -3.27 17.66
C ALA A 103 -11.50 -3.17 16.21
N LEU A 104 -12.59 -3.86 15.89
CA LEU A 104 -13.23 -3.80 14.58
C LEU A 104 -13.73 -2.38 14.24
N LEU A 105 -14.35 -1.67 15.19
CA LEU A 105 -14.79 -0.28 14.97
C LEU A 105 -13.61 0.64 14.64
N ARG A 106 -12.46 0.48 15.31
CA ARG A 106 -11.24 1.27 15.02
C ARG A 106 -10.74 1.01 13.61
N ALA A 107 -10.64 -0.26 13.20
CA ALA A 107 -10.22 -0.63 11.85
C ALA A 107 -11.17 -0.07 10.78
N ILE A 108 -12.49 -0.18 11.00
CA ILE A 108 -13.51 0.38 10.10
C ILE A 108 -13.37 1.90 10.01
N ARG A 109 -13.27 2.61 11.13
CA ARG A 109 -13.14 4.08 11.14
C ARG A 109 -11.90 4.53 10.39
N PHE A 110 -10.76 3.88 10.62
CA PHE A 110 -9.55 4.20 9.89
C PHE A 110 -9.76 4.01 8.38
N ALA A 111 -10.27 2.85 7.97
CA ALA A 111 -10.46 2.53 6.56
C ALA A 111 -11.44 3.48 5.85
N LEU A 112 -12.56 3.82 6.49
CA LEU A 112 -13.53 4.78 5.97
C LEU A 112 -12.94 6.19 5.92
N SER A 113 -12.23 6.63 6.94
CA SER A 113 -11.57 7.95 6.97
C SER A 113 -10.55 8.09 5.84
N ARG A 114 -9.70 7.08 5.66
CA ARG A 114 -8.73 6.99 4.56
C ARG A 114 -9.41 7.05 3.19
N ALA A 115 -10.45 6.25 2.99
CA ALA A 115 -11.21 6.26 1.73
C ALA A 115 -11.83 7.64 1.46
N ARG A 116 -12.33 8.33 2.50
CA ARG A 116 -12.91 9.68 2.35
C ARG A 116 -11.85 10.70 1.95
N ASP A 117 -10.67 10.61 2.55
CA ASP A 117 -9.53 11.46 2.16
C ASP A 117 -9.14 11.23 0.69
N GLY A 118 -8.98 9.96 0.30
CA GLY A 118 -8.56 9.55 -1.04
C GLY A 118 -9.59 9.78 -2.15
N LEU A 119 -10.89 9.86 -1.85
CA LEU A 119 -11.92 10.14 -2.86
C LEU A 119 -12.31 11.61 -2.93
N SER A 120 -12.19 12.36 -1.82
CA SER A 120 -12.76 13.72 -1.73
C SER A 120 -11.72 14.80 -1.55
N ARG A 121 -10.81 14.63 -0.59
CA ARG A 121 -9.93 15.72 -0.12
C ARG A 121 -8.66 15.81 -0.94
N ARG A 122 -7.94 14.69 -1.06
CA ARG A 122 -6.64 14.63 -1.74
C ARG A 122 -6.52 13.34 -2.55
N PRO A 123 -7.21 13.24 -3.70
CA PRO A 123 -7.15 12.03 -4.50
C PRO A 123 -5.72 11.74 -4.98
N PRO A 124 -5.09 10.62 -4.56
CA PRO A 124 -3.70 10.32 -4.89
C PRO A 124 -3.42 10.33 -6.39
N ALA A 125 -4.36 9.79 -7.18
CA ALA A 125 -4.30 9.74 -8.64
C ALA A 125 -4.21 11.12 -9.32
N ARG A 126 -4.55 12.22 -8.64
CA ARG A 126 -4.35 13.59 -9.19
C ARG A 126 -2.91 14.05 -9.17
N THR A 127 -2.06 13.40 -8.37
CA THR A 127 -0.68 13.83 -8.08
C THR A 127 0.39 12.80 -8.44
N ASP A 128 0.00 11.55 -8.57
CA ASP A 128 0.93 10.44 -8.76
C ASP A 128 0.36 9.41 -9.74
N PRO A 129 0.88 9.34 -10.98
CA PRO A 129 0.42 8.38 -11.97
C PRO A 129 0.68 6.92 -11.57
N ASN A 130 1.63 6.65 -10.67
CA ASN A 130 1.92 5.28 -10.23
C ASN A 130 0.77 4.66 -9.43
N VAL A 131 -0.14 5.46 -8.87
CA VAL A 131 -1.33 4.95 -8.19
C VAL A 131 -2.16 4.13 -9.15
N ILE A 132 -2.47 4.68 -10.33
CA ILE A 132 -3.28 4.03 -11.36
C ILE A 132 -2.57 2.79 -11.90
N VAL A 133 -1.27 2.92 -12.18
CA VAL A 133 -0.48 1.80 -12.72
C VAL A 133 -0.40 0.67 -11.69
N THR A 134 -0.22 0.97 -10.41
CA THR A 134 -0.20 -0.07 -9.35
C THR A 134 -1.52 -0.80 -9.20
N GLU A 135 -2.63 -0.09 -9.32
CA GLU A 135 -3.96 -0.73 -9.30
C GLU A 135 -4.17 -1.61 -10.54
N LEU A 136 -3.63 -1.21 -11.70
CA LEU A 136 -3.61 -2.05 -12.90
C LEU A 136 -2.76 -3.31 -12.70
N ASP A 137 -1.54 -3.21 -12.19
CA ASP A 137 -0.69 -4.37 -11.88
C ASP A 137 -1.41 -5.36 -10.97
N GLU A 138 -2.08 -4.84 -9.95
CA GLU A 138 -2.82 -5.66 -8.99
C GLU A 138 -4.02 -6.35 -9.64
N ALA A 139 -4.81 -5.62 -10.45
CA ALA A 139 -5.90 -6.19 -11.20
C ALA A 139 -5.41 -7.31 -12.14
N LEU A 140 -4.32 -7.08 -12.88
CA LEU A 140 -3.73 -8.07 -13.77
C LEU A 140 -3.20 -9.29 -13.02
N THR A 141 -2.63 -9.10 -11.84
CA THR A 141 -2.20 -10.20 -10.96
C THR A 141 -3.38 -11.06 -10.51
N ILE A 142 -4.50 -10.43 -10.12
CA ILE A 142 -5.72 -11.15 -9.74
C ILE A 142 -6.29 -11.92 -10.94
N LEU A 143 -6.35 -11.29 -12.13
CA LEU A 143 -6.85 -11.92 -13.34
C LEU A 143 -5.97 -13.11 -13.78
N ALA A 144 -4.65 -12.99 -13.65
CA ALA A 144 -3.73 -14.09 -13.93
C ALA A 144 -3.97 -15.27 -12.97
N ALA A 145 -4.17 -15.00 -11.68
CA ALA A 145 -4.45 -16.03 -10.67
C ALA A 145 -5.77 -16.78 -10.90
N ARG A 146 -6.75 -16.17 -11.59
CA ARG A 146 -8.02 -16.83 -11.96
C ARG A 146 -7.91 -17.74 -13.18
N GLY A 147 -6.82 -17.68 -13.93
CA GLY A 147 -6.52 -18.59 -15.03
C GLY A 147 -7.37 -18.39 -16.29
N ALA A 148 -7.16 -19.29 -17.26
CA ALA A 148 -7.73 -19.21 -18.62
C ALA A 148 -9.26 -19.47 -18.68
N GLU A 149 -9.82 -20.16 -17.70
CA GLU A 149 -11.26 -20.49 -17.65
C GLU A 149 -12.12 -19.32 -17.12
N CYS A 150 -11.51 -18.20 -16.76
CA CYS A 150 -12.18 -17.04 -16.23
C CYS A 150 -13.05 -16.33 -17.29
N THR A 151 -14.34 -16.66 -17.31
CA THR A 151 -15.32 -16.11 -18.26
C THR A 151 -15.53 -14.60 -18.12
N ALA A 152 -15.32 -14.04 -16.93
CA ALA A 152 -15.44 -12.61 -16.66
C ALA A 152 -14.15 -11.80 -16.92
N CYS A 153 -13.02 -12.46 -17.18
CA CYS A 153 -11.72 -11.80 -17.26
C CYS A 153 -11.57 -10.89 -18.49
N ASP A 154 -12.24 -11.20 -19.60
CA ASP A 154 -12.20 -10.34 -20.79
C ASP A 154 -12.91 -9.00 -20.53
N ALA A 155 -14.12 -9.06 -19.98
CA ALA A 155 -14.89 -7.87 -19.58
C ALA A 155 -14.18 -7.06 -18.47
N ALA A 156 -13.47 -7.73 -17.55
CA ALA A 156 -12.65 -7.05 -16.54
C ALA A 156 -11.50 -6.25 -17.18
N ARG A 157 -10.85 -6.77 -18.22
CA ARG A 157 -9.80 -6.03 -18.96
C ARG A 157 -10.37 -4.81 -19.69
N GLU A 158 -11.58 -4.91 -20.26
CA GLU A 158 -12.25 -3.75 -20.85
C GLU A 158 -12.56 -2.66 -19.83
N ARG A 159 -13.04 -3.04 -18.63
CA ARG A 159 -13.30 -2.08 -17.55
C ARG A 159 -12.00 -1.48 -16.99
N ALA A 160 -10.95 -2.27 -16.86
CA ALA A 160 -9.61 -1.77 -16.51
C ALA A 160 -9.09 -0.76 -17.54
N ALA A 161 -9.34 -0.99 -18.83
CA ALA A 161 -8.98 -0.06 -19.90
C ALA A 161 -9.71 1.29 -19.79
N ALA A 162 -10.99 1.30 -19.39
CA ALA A 162 -11.74 2.52 -19.13
C ALA A 162 -11.21 3.26 -17.88
N ALA A 163 -11.00 2.54 -16.78
CA ALA A 163 -10.50 3.11 -15.53
C ALA A 163 -9.08 3.69 -15.67
N LEU A 164 -8.19 3.04 -16.44
CA LEU A 164 -6.85 3.55 -16.76
C LEU A 164 -6.94 4.91 -17.48
N ARG A 165 -7.80 5.02 -18.50
CA ARG A 165 -7.99 6.28 -19.24
C ARG A 165 -8.51 7.39 -18.32
N ASP A 166 -9.51 7.09 -17.50
CA ASP A 166 -10.06 8.05 -16.54
C ASP A 166 -9.02 8.49 -15.51
N GLY A 167 -8.24 7.55 -14.96
CA GLY A 167 -7.19 7.82 -13.99
C GLY A 167 -6.08 8.73 -14.53
N ILE A 168 -5.57 8.44 -15.73
CA ILE A 168 -4.53 9.27 -16.36
C ILE A 168 -5.10 10.62 -16.84
N ALA A 169 -6.38 10.67 -17.22
CA ALA A 169 -7.07 11.93 -17.50
C ALA A 169 -7.23 12.81 -16.25
N ALA A 170 -7.39 12.20 -15.07
CA ALA A 170 -7.60 12.91 -13.81
C ALA A 170 -6.34 13.59 -13.23
N LEU A 171 -5.14 13.36 -13.80
CA LEU A 171 -3.91 13.99 -13.35
C LEU A 171 -4.01 15.53 -13.37
N GLY A 172 -3.67 16.15 -12.23
CA GLY A 172 -3.61 17.60 -12.06
C GLY A 172 -2.20 18.12 -11.82
N ALA A 173 -1.33 17.29 -11.24
CA ALA A 173 0.09 17.55 -11.11
C ALA A 173 0.88 16.24 -11.09
N CYS A 174 2.18 16.29 -11.35
CA CYS A 174 3.07 15.13 -11.19
C CYS A 174 4.52 15.56 -10.97
N SER A 175 5.32 14.67 -10.39
CA SER A 175 6.78 14.81 -10.36
C SER A 175 7.40 14.19 -11.62
N SER A 176 8.63 14.58 -11.94
CA SER A 176 9.35 14.02 -13.10
C SER A 176 9.68 12.55 -12.88
N ALA A 177 10.11 12.19 -11.67
CA ALA A 177 10.50 10.83 -11.31
C ALA A 177 9.30 9.86 -11.39
N SER A 178 8.15 10.24 -10.82
CA SER A 178 6.95 9.40 -10.83
C SER A 178 6.37 9.23 -12.23
N LEU A 179 6.42 10.28 -13.04
CA LEU A 179 5.99 10.22 -14.44
C LEU A 179 6.85 9.27 -15.28
N ALA A 180 8.18 9.35 -15.14
CA ALA A 180 9.10 8.46 -15.83
C ALA A 180 8.87 6.99 -15.42
N HIS A 181 8.71 6.74 -14.13
CA HIS A 181 8.48 5.39 -13.61
C HIS A 181 7.17 4.77 -14.10
N ALA A 182 6.07 5.53 -14.04
CA ALA A 182 4.76 5.08 -14.54
C ALA A 182 4.83 4.70 -16.03
N ARG A 183 5.57 5.47 -16.84
CA ARG A 183 5.78 5.15 -18.27
C ARG A 183 6.53 3.84 -18.47
N THR A 184 7.62 3.63 -17.75
CA THR A 184 8.40 2.37 -17.81
C THR A 184 7.53 1.15 -17.46
N ARG A 185 6.66 1.27 -16.46
CA ARG A 185 5.73 0.19 -16.10
C ARG A 185 4.68 -0.06 -17.17
N LEU A 186 4.11 0.99 -17.76
CA LEU A 186 3.20 0.85 -18.89
C LEU A 186 3.87 0.25 -20.14
N ASP A 187 5.15 0.56 -20.39
CA ASP A 187 5.94 -0.07 -21.46
C ASP A 187 6.10 -1.59 -21.23
N ALA A 188 6.31 -2.00 -19.97
CA ALA A 188 6.37 -3.41 -19.61
C ALA A 188 5.02 -4.12 -19.85
N HIS A 189 3.89 -3.49 -19.47
CA HIS A 189 2.57 -4.05 -19.77
C HIS A 189 2.27 -4.14 -21.27
N ALA A 190 2.65 -3.11 -22.04
CA ALA A 190 2.49 -3.14 -23.49
C ALA A 190 3.26 -4.32 -24.11
N THR A 191 4.48 -4.57 -23.62
CA THR A 191 5.31 -5.71 -24.05
C THR A 191 4.66 -7.05 -23.68
N ALA A 192 4.16 -7.19 -22.45
CA ALA A 192 3.49 -8.41 -22.00
C ALA A 192 2.17 -8.68 -22.75
N LEU A 193 1.42 -7.64 -23.10
CA LEU A 193 0.18 -7.80 -23.88
C LEU A 193 0.44 -8.13 -25.35
N ALA A 194 1.58 -7.72 -25.90
CA ALA A 194 1.93 -8.03 -27.29
C ALA A 194 2.12 -9.54 -27.54
N THR A 195 2.46 -10.31 -26.50
CA THR A 195 2.59 -11.78 -26.57
C THR A 195 1.33 -12.52 -26.10
N ALA A 196 0.34 -11.81 -25.54
CA ALA A 196 -0.88 -12.41 -25.03
C ALA A 196 -1.87 -12.79 -26.16
N THR A 197 -2.76 -13.75 -25.88
CA THR A 197 -3.83 -14.13 -26.82
C THR A 197 -4.77 -12.94 -27.08
N PRO A 198 -5.03 -12.58 -28.35
CA PRO A 198 -5.88 -11.44 -28.68
C PRO A 198 -7.35 -11.75 -28.42
N THR A 199 -7.98 -10.89 -27.62
CA THR A 199 -9.41 -10.91 -27.24
C THR A 199 -9.98 -9.49 -27.38
N ALA A 200 -11.25 -9.24 -27.06
CA ALA A 200 -11.79 -7.88 -27.07
C ALA A 200 -11.18 -7.05 -25.93
N GLY A 201 -11.10 -7.62 -24.73
CA GLY A 201 -10.52 -6.99 -23.56
C GLY A 201 -9.02 -6.79 -23.63
N THR A 202 -8.23 -7.75 -24.14
CA THR A 202 -6.77 -7.52 -24.30
C THR A 202 -6.48 -6.43 -25.32
N ARG A 203 -7.27 -6.31 -26.39
CA ARG A 203 -7.16 -5.19 -27.35
C ARG A 203 -7.58 -3.86 -26.74
N ALA A 204 -8.70 -3.81 -26.02
CA ALA A 204 -9.15 -2.58 -25.35
C ALA A 204 -8.12 -2.08 -24.34
N LEU A 205 -7.55 -2.97 -23.55
CA LEU A 205 -6.50 -2.64 -22.59
C LEU A 205 -5.20 -2.18 -23.27
N GLY A 206 -4.78 -2.86 -24.34
CA GLY A 206 -3.61 -2.45 -25.13
C GLY A 206 -3.75 -1.03 -25.67
N LEU A 207 -4.91 -0.70 -26.27
CA LEU A 207 -5.20 0.66 -26.75
C LEU A 207 -5.19 1.69 -25.61
N ALA A 208 -5.79 1.37 -24.45
CA ALA A 208 -5.77 2.27 -23.30
C ALA A 208 -4.36 2.50 -22.73
N ILE A 209 -3.49 1.48 -22.76
CA ILE A 209 -2.09 1.61 -22.38
C ILE A 209 -1.34 2.51 -23.35
N ASP A 210 -1.54 2.35 -24.66
CA ASP A 210 -0.91 3.21 -25.67
C ASP A 210 -1.38 4.66 -25.55
N ASP A 211 -2.67 4.90 -25.34
CA ASP A 211 -3.23 6.23 -25.07
C ASP A 211 -2.62 6.85 -23.81
N ALA A 212 -2.52 6.08 -22.72
CA ALA A 212 -1.91 6.51 -21.46
C ALA A 212 -0.43 6.87 -21.67
N ARG A 213 0.35 6.02 -22.36
CA ARG A 213 1.76 6.28 -22.68
C ARG A 213 1.92 7.56 -23.51
N GLY A 214 1.05 7.77 -24.50
CA GLY A 214 1.01 8.99 -25.31
C GLY A 214 0.76 10.24 -24.46
N ARG A 215 -0.26 10.20 -23.60
CA ARG A 215 -0.59 11.31 -22.69
C ARG A 215 0.53 11.59 -21.69
N LEU A 216 1.08 10.58 -21.03
CA LEU A 216 2.20 10.74 -20.09
C LEU A 216 3.46 11.28 -20.79
N SER A 217 3.70 10.92 -22.05
CA SER A 217 4.80 11.47 -22.84
C SER A 217 4.60 12.94 -23.17
N ALA A 218 3.37 13.34 -23.51
CA ALA A 218 3.03 14.74 -23.73
C ALA A 218 3.16 15.59 -22.45
N ILE A 219 2.73 15.05 -21.30
CA ILE A 219 2.95 15.68 -19.98
C ILE A 219 4.45 15.84 -19.73
N ALA A 220 5.25 14.79 -19.96
CA ALA A 220 6.69 14.81 -19.72
C ALA A 220 7.41 15.89 -20.52
N ALA A 221 6.97 16.13 -21.77
CA ALA A 221 7.51 17.18 -22.62
C ALA A 221 7.16 18.59 -22.10
N ALA A 222 5.97 18.79 -21.52
CA ALA A 222 5.51 20.07 -21.01
C ALA A 222 5.98 20.39 -19.58
N LEU A 223 6.22 19.35 -18.76
CA LEU A 223 6.50 19.46 -17.32
C LEU A 223 7.67 20.41 -16.95
N PRO A 224 8.78 20.50 -17.72
CA PRO A 224 9.86 21.44 -17.41
C PRO A 224 9.42 22.92 -17.41
N GLN A 225 8.39 23.26 -18.18
CA GLN A 225 7.84 24.62 -18.30
C GLN A 225 6.55 24.82 -17.49
N ALA A 226 6.02 23.75 -16.89
CA ALA A 226 4.77 23.80 -16.12
C ALA A 226 4.91 24.63 -14.84
N ALA A 227 3.79 25.23 -14.42
CA ALA A 227 3.72 25.97 -13.16
C ALA A 227 4.01 25.03 -11.97
N PRO A 228 4.80 25.45 -10.97
CA PRO A 228 5.08 24.63 -9.80
C PRO A 228 3.82 24.45 -8.93
N ALA A 229 3.76 23.32 -8.22
CA ALA A 229 2.79 23.01 -7.19
C ALA A 229 3.47 22.40 -5.96
N ALA A 230 2.81 22.47 -4.81
CA ALA A 230 3.18 21.69 -3.63
C ALA A 230 2.30 20.44 -3.55
N TRP A 231 2.82 19.36 -2.94
CA TRP A 231 2.06 18.12 -2.73
C TRP A 231 0.78 18.30 -1.91
N GLY A 232 0.73 19.35 -1.07
CA GLY A 232 -0.44 19.69 -0.27
C GLY A 232 -1.50 20.55 -0.97
N ASP A 233 -1.23 21.02 -2.19
CA ASP A 233 -2.15 21.90 -2.92
C ASP A 233 -3.44 21.15 -3.29
N PRO A 234 -4.63 21.79 -3.19
CA PRO A 234 -5.82 21.26 -3.82
C PRO A 234 -5.65 21.34 -5.34
N LEU A 235 -5.76 20.20 -6.01
CA LEU A 235 -5.55 20.09 -7.46
C LEU A 235 -6.83 19.60 -8.12
N ALA A 236 -7.21 20.23 -9.23
CA ALA A 236 -8.24 19.73 -10.15
C ALA A 236 -7.60 18.85 -11.24
N ALA A 237 -8.42 18.09 -11.97
CA ALA A 237 -7.95 17.39 -13.16
C ALA A 237 -7.57 18.40 -14.25
N ALA A 238 -6.46 18.16 -14.95
CA ALA A 238 -6.01 19.01 -16.05
C ALA A 238 -6.79 18.69 -17.34
N ALA A 239 -7.30 19.71 -18.03
CA ALA A 239 -8.03 19.51 -19.28
C ALA A 239 -7.07 19.09 -20.41
N ALA A 240 -5.83 19.60 -20.38
CA ALA A 240 -4.78 19.27 -21.33
C ALA A 240 -3.46 18.86 -20.64
N PRO A 241 -2.59 18.06 -21.31
CA PRO A 241 -1.26 17.70 -20.79
C PRO A 241 -0.40 18.90 -20.36
N SER A 242 -0.52 20.03 -21.06
CA SER A 242 0.22 21.27 -20.76
C SER A 242 -0.25 22.01 -19.51
N GLU A 243 -1.43 21.67 -18.98
CA GLU A 243 -2.00 22.27 -17.77
C GLU A 243 -1.63 21.49 -16.50
N VAL A 244 -1.02 20.31 -16.63
CA VAL A 244 -0.53 19.52 -15.50
C VAL A 244 0.61 20.28 -14.82
N ARG A 245 0.45 20.54 -13.52
CA ARG A 245 1.44 21.28 -12.72
C ARG A 245 2.63 20.41 -12.33
N ARG A 246 3.78 21.04 -12.08
CA ARG A 246 5.01 20.35 -11.66
C ARG A 246 5.11 20.23 -10.14
N LEU A 247 5.21 19.00 -9.64
CA LEU A 247 5.54 18.71 -8.24
C LEU A 247 7.04 18.49 -8.07
N PRO A 248 7.60 18.76 -6.87
CA PRO A 248 8.95 18.33 -6.54
C PRO A 248 9.02 16.80 -6.43
N ASP A 249 10.16 16.20 -6.81
CA ASP A 249 10.37 14.75 -6.65
C ASP A 249 10.46 14.32 -5.17
N ARG A 250 10.80 15.26 -4.27
CA ARG A 250 10.78 15.06 -2.82
C ARG A 250 9.41 15.49 -2.26
N LEU A 251 8.79 14.65 -1.42
CA LEU A 251 7.52 14.98 -0.77
C LEU A 251 7.64 16.13 0.24
N GLY A 252 8.71 16.10 1.04
CA GLY A 252 8.88 16.96 2.22
C GLY A 252 8.30 16.33 3.49
N ALA A 253 8.85 16.71 4.65
CA ALA A 253 8.59 16.02 5.91
C ALA A 253 7.10 16.02 6.31
N SER A 254 6.40 17.14 6.07
CA SER A 254 4.97 17.28 6.37
C SER A 254 4.10 16.35 5.53
N GLU A 255 4.36 16.25 4.22
CA GLU A 255 3.58 15.39 3.34
C GLU A 255 3.90 13.91 3.57
N LEU A 256 5.16 13.54 3.80
CA LEU A 256 5.52 12.17 4.20
C LEU A 256 4.77 11.77 5.47
N ARG A 257 4.77 12.64 6.48
CA ARG A 257 4.06 12.40 7.73
C ARG A 257 2.56 12.21 7.51
N ARG A 258 1.93 13.12 6.77
CA ARG A 258 0.50 13.03 6.46
C ARG A 258 0.16 11.72 5.76
N ARG A 259 0.97 11.31 4.78
CA ARG A 259 0.76 10.05 4.05
C ARG A 259 0.86 8.84 4.96
N LEU A 260 1.90 8.75 5.78
CA LEU A 260 2.06 7.65 6.72
C LEU A 260 0.90 7.57 7.74
N ASP A 261 0.45 8.72 8.23
CA ASP A 261 -0.71 8.80 9.14
C ASP A 261 -2.02 8.39 8.43
N THR A 262 -2.31 8.98 7.28
CA THR A 262 -3.59 8.80 6.57
C THR A 262 -3.70 7.44 5.87
N GLU A 263 -2.62 6.98 5.23
CA GLU A 263 -2.62 5.76 4.42
C GLU A 263 -2.29 4.51 5.26
N GLU A 264 -1.50 4.66 6.32
CA GLU A 264 -0.93 3.55 7.10
C GLU A 264 -1.18 3.61 8.62
N ALA A 265 -1.92 4.61 9.14
CA ALA A 265 -2.12 4.84 10.58
C ALA A 265 -0.81 5.04 11.37
N HIS A 266 0.27 5.42 10.69
CA HIS A 266 1.61 5.45 11.28
C HIS A 266 1.98 6.86 11.75
N VAL A 267 1.94 7.06 13.06
CA VAL A 267 2.14 8.34 13.73
C VAL A 267 3.56 8.56 14.27
N GLN A 268 4.58 7.81 13.82
CA GLN A 268 5.97 8.16 14.15
C GLN A 268 6.56 9.08 13.09
N ASP A 269 7.48 9.96 13.49
CA ASP A 269 8.16 10.83 12.53
C ASP A 269 9.18 10.03 11.70
N ALA A 270 9.70 10.65 10.64
CA ALA A 270 10.63 10.00 9.73
C ALA A 270 11.94 9.59 10.42
N ARG A 271 12.44 10.38 11.38
CA ARG A 271 13.70 10.10 12.09
C ARG A 271 13.56 8.89 13.02
N ALA A 272 12.48 8.82 13.78
CA ALA A 272 12.16 7.68 14.64
C ALA A 272 11.98 6.40 13.81
N SER A 273 11.25 6.50 12.69
CA SER A 273 11.05 5.40 11.75
C SER A 273 12.37 4.93 11.13
N TYR A 274 13.24 5.86 10.74
CA TYR A 274 14.56 5.57 10.17
C TYR A 274 15.47 4.86 11.18
N ALA A 275 15.50 5.34 12.43
CA ALA A 275 16.28 4.71 13.50
C ALA A 275 15.79 3.29 13.82
N ALA A 276 14.47 3.06 13.78
CA ALA A 276 13.91 1.72 13.95
C ALA A 276 14.30 0.79 12.80
N LEU A 277 14.17 1.26 11.56
CA LEU A 277 14.42 0.46 10.36
C LEU A 277 15.92 0.15 10.18
N SER A 278 16.78 1.07 10.62
CA SER A 278 18.24 0.87 10.65
C SER A 278 18.66 -0.34 11.48
N ARG A 279 17.89 -0.73 12.51
CA ARG A 279 18.16 -1.94 13.30
C ARG A 279 17.87 -3.21 12.49
N ALA A 280 16.79 -3.22 11.71
CA ALA A 280 16.47 -4.33 10.81
C ALA A 280 17.55 -4.49 9.74
N LEU A 281 18.03 -3.38 9.15
CA LEU A 281 19.16 -3.41 8.22
C LEU A 281 20.39 -4.10 8.84
N THR A 282 20.77 -3.72 10.07
CA THR A 282 21.91 -4.34 10.76
C THR A 282 21.73 -5.84 10.96
N GLN A 283 20.53 -6.30 11.32
CA GLN A 283 20.25 -7.72 11.49
C GLN A 283 20.33 -8.49 10.17
N LEU A 284 19.73 -7.96 9.09
CA LEU A 284 19.78 -8.59 7.77
C LEU A 284 21.21 -8.64 7.22
N SER A 285 21.99 -7.55 7.37
CA SER A 285 23.41 -7.54 7.01
C SER A 285 24.21 -8.58 7.81
N ALA A 286 23.92 -8.76 9.10
CA ALA A 286 24.58 -9.78 9.92
C ALA A 286 24.20 -11.21 9.52
N MET A 287 22.98 -11.44 9.04
CA MET A 287 22.56 -12.73 8.48
C MET A 287 23.34 -13.06 7.20
N LEU A 288 23.49 -12.09 6.29
CA LEU A 288 24.27 -12.25 5.05
C LEU A 288 25.76 -12.46 5.30
N ALA A 289 26.34 -11.80 6.31
CA ALA A 289 27.73 -12.01 6.68
C ALA A 289 28.03 -13.47 7.08
N LYS A 290 27.02 -14.22 7.56
CA LYS A 290 27.13 -15.65 7.89
C LYS A 290 26.88 -16.56 6.69
N HIS A 291 26.12 -16.08 5.71
CA HIS A 291 25.68 -16.82 4.53
C HIS A 291 25.79 -15.90 3.30
N PRO A 292 27.01 -15.73 2.75
CA PRO A 292 27.20 -14.86 1.60
C PRO A 292 26.46 -15.41 0.38
N VAL A 293 25.95 -14.50 -0.45
CA VAL A 293 25.33 -14.87 -1.73
C VAL A 293 26.40 -15.46 -2.63
N THR A 294 26.17 -16.67 -3.11
CA THR A 294 26.98 -17.26 -4.18
C THR A 294 26.37 -16.92 -5.54
N THR A 295 27.16 -16.97 -6.62
CA THR A 295 26.65 -16.74 -7.99
C THR A 295 26.52 -18.08 -8.72
N PRO A 296 25.42 -18.83 -8.51
CA PRO A 296 25.18 -20.09 -9.21
C PRO A 296 24.87 -19.87 -10.69
N VAL A 297 25.01 -20.94 -11.48
CA VAL A 297 24.69 -20.92 -12.92
C VAL A 297 23.18 -20.99 -13.11
N ALA A 298 22.61 -20.00 -13.80
CA ALA A 298 21.20 -20.01 -14.18
C ALA A 298 20.97 -20.95 -15.37
N THR A 299 19.93 -21.78 -15.30
CA THR A 299 19.53 -22.71 -16.36
C THR A 299 18.04 -22.59 -16.63
N ALA A 300 17.60 -23.04 -17.80
CA ALA A 300 16.18 -23.03 -18.15
C ALA A 300 15.37 -23.78 -17.09
N VAL A 301 14.24 -23.21 -16.68
CA VAL A 301 13.29 -23.89 -15.82
C VAL A 301 12.37 -24.70 -16.71
N ASP A 302 12.36 -26.02 -16.52
CA ASP A 302 11.35 -26.89 -17.11
C ASP A 302 10.41 -27.42 -16.01
N ARG A 303 9.32 -28.05 -16.45
CA ARG A 303 8.32 -28.64 -15.56
C ARG A 303 8.93 -29.65 -14.58
N GLY A 304 9.87 -30.47 -15.04
CA GLY A 304 10.52 -31.49 -14.20
C GLY A 304 11.37 -30.88 -13.08
N ARG A 305 12.10 -29.82 -13.38
CA ARG A 305 12.90 -29.06 -12.41
C ARG A 305 12.01 -28.34 -11.39
N CYS A 306 10.89 -27.75 -11.85
CA CYS A 306 9.88 -27.17 -10.97
C CYS A 306 9.27 -28.22 -10.02
N GLU A 307 8.77 -29.33 -10.57
CA GLU A 307 8.11 -30.38 -9.78
C GLU A 307 9.07 -31.01 -8.77
N SER A 308 10.32 -31.28 -9.16
CA SER A 308 11.34 -31.82 -8.26
C SER A 308 11.59 -30.90 -7.05
N ARG A 309 11.78 -29.60 -7.29
CA ARG A 309 11.97 -28.61 -6.23
C ARG A 309 10.72 -28.41 -5.38
N TRP A 310 9.55 -28.40 -6.00
CA TRP A 310 8.27 -28.30 -5.29
C TRP A 310 8.05 -29.49 -4.35
N VAL A 311 8.40 -30.71 -4.75
CA VAL A 311 8.33 -31.90 -3.88
C VAL A 311 9.23 -31.75 -2.65
N GLU A 312 10.41 -31.15 -2.78
CA GLU A 312 11.28 -30.86 -1.63
C GLU A 312 10.61 -29.85 -0.66
N LEU A 313 10.01 -28.80 -1.20
CA LEU A 313 9.27 -27.79 -0.43
C LEU A 313 8.06 -28.41 0.29
N GLN A 314 7.31 -29.28 -0.38
CA GLN A 314 6.14 -29.97 0.20
C GLN A 314 6.50 -30.78 1.45
N ARG A 315 7.69 -31.41 1.51
CA ARG A 315 8.14 -32.12 2.71
C ARG A 315 8.33 -31.19 3.90
N TYR A 316 8.82 -29.98 3.65
CA TYR A 316 8.94 -28.96 4.70
C TYR A 316 7.55 -28.45 5.12
N ILE A 317 6.68 -28.11 4.16
CA ILE A 317 5.32 -27.61 4.39
C ILE A 317 4.50 -28.59 5.23
N ALA A 318 4.61 -29.90 4.96
CA ALA A 318 3.88 -30.93 5.70
C ALA A 318 4.15 -30.92 7.22
N GLY A 319 5.30 -30.38 7.65
CA GLY A 319 5.65 -30.22 9.05
C GLY A 319 5.21 -28.90 9.69
N GLN A 320 4.59 -27.98 8.94
CA GLN A 320 4.31 -26.60 9.36
C GLN A 320 2.81 -26.27 9.26
N PRO A 321 2.05 -26.37 10.38
CA PRO A 321 0.62 -26.05 10.38
C PRO A 321 0.30 -24.61 9.93
N THR A 322 1.22 -23.67 10.16
CA THR A 322 1.07 -22.26 9.77
C THR A 322 1.11 -22.05 8.25
N LEU A 323 1.60 -23.02 7.47
CA LEU A 323 1.69 -22.96 6.00
C LEU A 323 0.54 -23.69 5.30
N GLN A 324 -0.54 -24.01 6.04
CA GLN A 324 -1.77 -24.54 5.45
C GLN A 324 -2.31 -23.59 4.38
N GLY A 325 -2.61 -24.14 3.20
CA GLY A 325 -3.04 -23.38 2.02
C GLY A 325 -1.98 -23.25 0.92
N ALA A 326 -0.72 -23.62 1.17
CA ALA A 326 0.30 -23.68 0.14
C ALA A 326 -0.10 -24.62 -1.02
N ALA A 327 -0.01 -24.11 -2.25
CA ALA A 327 -0.40 -24.81 -3.46
C ALA A 327 0.33 -24.19 -4.67
N LEU A 328 0.75 -25.03 -5.61
CA LEU A 328 1.40 -24.59 -6.84
C LEU A 328 1.06 -25.55 -7.99
N ASP A 329 0.75 -24.99 -9.15
CA ASP A 329 0.70 -25.73 -10.42
C ASP A 329 1.95 -25.43 -11.25
N CYS A 330 2.91 -26.37 -11.26
CA CYS A 330 4.14 -26.24 -12.04
C CYS A 330 3.92 -26.18 -13.55
N ALA A 331 2.80 -26.69 -14.08
CA ALA A 331 2.53 -26.61 -15.52
C ALA A 331 2.29 -25.16 -15.93
N SER A 332 1.38 -24.48 -15.24
CA SER A 332 1.08 -23.07 -15.49
C SER A 332 2.21 -22.12 -15.05
N PHE A 333 2.97 -22.50 -14.01
CA PHE A 333 4.00 -21.62 -13.43
C PHE A 333 5.26 -21.47 -14.30
N VAL A 334 5.68 -22.54 -14.99
CA VAL A 334 6.97 -22.56 -15.71
C VAL A 334 6.94 -21.79 -17.02
N ASP A 335 5.77 -21.65 -17.64
CA ASP A 335 5.59 -20.98 -18.94
C ASP A 335 6.13 -19.53 -18.94
N ASP A 336 6.15 -18.87 -17.78
CA ASP A 336 6.58 -17.47 -17.62
C ASP A 336 7.94 -17.29 -16.90
N LEU A 337 8.60 -18.35 -16.42
CA LEU A 337 9.80 -18.21 -15.57
C LEU A 337 11.10 -18.01 -16.34
N GLY A 338 11.24 -18.59 -17.54
CA GLY A 338 12.49 -18.51 -18.30
C GLY A 338 13.68 -19.21 -17.61
N VAL A 339 14.76 -18.48 -17.31
CA VAL A 339 16.04 -19.03 -16.83
C VAL A 339 16.30 -18.59 -15.40
N HIS A 340 16.51 -19.54 -14.50
CA HIS A 340 16.75 -19.29 -13.07
C HIS A 340 17.85 -20.24 -12.55
N SER A 341 18.65 -19.78 -11.60
CA SER A 341 19.44 -20.65 -10.72
C SER A 341 18.54 -21.43 -9.77
N ASP A 342 19.08 -22.44 -9.08
CA ASP A 342 18.29 -23.22 -8.12
C ASP A 342 17.80 -22.38 -6.94
N ALA A 343 18.61 -21.44 -6.46
CA ALA A 343 18.23 -20.51 -5.39
C ALA A 343 17.10 -19.56 -5.82
N GLU A 344 17.20 -19.01 -7.03
CA GLU A 344 16.16 -18.14 -7.59
C GLU A 344 14.87 -18.92 -7.84
N LEU A 345 14.97 -20.15 -8.35
CA LEU A 345 13.80 -21.03 -8.53
C LEU A 345 13.17 -21.38 -7.19
N THR A 346 13.95 -21.77 -6.17
CA THR A 346 13.44 -22.03 -4.82
C THR A 346 12.69 -20.81 -4.27
N LEU A 347 13.26 -19.61 -4.41
CA LEU A 347 12.61 -18.39 -3.95
C LEU A 347 11.29 -18.11 -4.70
N ALA A 348 11.29 -18.22 -6.03
CA ALA A 348 10.09 -18.04 -6.84
C ALA A 348 8.97 -19.03 -6.45
N LEU A 349 9.32 -20.30 -6.20
CA LEU A 349 8.40 -21.32 -5.73
C LEU A 349 7.87 -21.06 -4.31
N VAL A 350 8.71 -20.54 -3.40
CA VAL A 350 8.28 -20.13 -2.06
C VAL A 350 7.25 -18.99 -2.17
N GLU A 351 7.46 -18.02 -3.06
CA GLU A 351 6.58 -16.87 -3.18
C GLU A 351 5.24 -17.18 -3.83
N ALA A 352 5.29 -17.90 -4.96
CA ALA A 352 4.10 -18.27 -5.71
C ALA A 352 3.34 -19.43 -5.05
N GLY A 353 4.07 -20.41 -4.51
CA GLY A 353 3.48 -21.64 -3.98
C GLY A 353 3.16 -21.62 -2.48
N ILE A 354 3.80 -20.75 -1.70
CA ILE A 354 3.63 -20.71 -0.23
C ILE A 354 3.14 -19.35 0.23
N VAL A 355 3.90 -18.28 0.02
CA VAL A 355 3.58 -16.94 0.56
C VAL A 355 2.23 -16.46 0.05
N THR A 356 2.04 -16.41 -1.26
CA THR A 356 0.80 -15.89 -1.88
C THR A 356 -0.43 -16.72 -1.49
N PRO A 357 -0.42 -18.07 -1.59
CA PRO A 357 -1.57 -18.89 -1.21
C PRO A 357 -1.87 -18.84 0.30
N VAL A 358 -0.85 -18.81 1.16
CA VAL A 358 -1.03 -18.70 2.62
C VAL A 358 -1.61 -17.35 2.99
N GLU A 359 -1.12 -16.24 2.41
CA GLU A 359 -1.73 -14.92 2.57
C GLU A 359 -3.20 -14.95 2.17
N ARG A 360 -3.50 -15.47 0.98
CA ARG A 360 -4.86 -15.55 0.47
C ARG A 360 -5.79 -16.35 1.40
N ALA A 361 -5.36 -17.55 1.81
CA ALA A 361 -6.13 -18.43 2.70
C ALA A 361 -6.38 -17.78 4.06
N ARG A 362 -5.35 -17.18 4.68
CA ARG A 362 -5.47 -16.49 5.96
C ARG A 362 -6.37 -15.27 5.88
N ARG A 363 -6.29 -14.51 4.78
CA ARG A 363 -7.11 -13.32 4.60
C ARG A 363 -8.58 -13.68 4.39
N ALA A 364 -8.87 -14.76 3.67
CA ALA A 364 -10.23 -15.29 3.50
C ALA A 364 -10.85 -15.80 4.81
N ALA A 365 -10.04 -16.15 5.82
CA ALA A 365 -10.51 -16.58 7.13
C ALA A 365 -10.91 -15.43 8.08
N VAL A 366 -10.55 -14.18 7.75
CA VAL A 366 -10.97 -13.00 8.53
C VAL A 366 -12.40 -12.60 8.14
N THR A 367 -13.15 -11.98 9.06
CA THR A 367 -14.49 -11.44 8.72
C THR A 367 -14.44 -10.56 7.46
N PRO A 368 -15.42 -10.64 6.55
CA PRO A 368 -15.38 -9.93 5.26
C PRO A 368 -15.01 -8.45 5.37
N THR A 369 -15.61 -7.72 6.31
CA THR A 369 -15.33 -6.29 6.52
C THR A 369 -13.88 -6.01 6.90
N LEU A 370 -13.26 -6.86 7.72
CA LEU A 370 -11.84 -6.72 8.08
C LEU A 370 -10.93 -7.11 6.93
N GLY A 371 -11.25 -8.16 6.18
CA GLY A 371 -10.48 -8.55 4.99
C GLY A 371 -10.40 -7.44 3.93
N LEU A 372 -11.34 -6.49 3.95
CA LEU A 372 -11.37 -5.31 3.08
C LEU A 372 -10.53 -4.12 3.60
N VAL A 373 -10.14 -4.12 4.88
CA VAL A 373 -9.19 -3.15 5.41
C VAL A 373 -7.79 -3.53 4.92
N ARG A 374 -7.11 -2.63 4.22
CA ARG A 374 -5.82 -2.93 3.58
C ARG A 374 -4.75 -1.92 3.91
N GLY A 375 -3.63 -2.37 4.45
CA GLY A 375 -2.36 -1.63 4.42
C GLY A 375 -1.60 -1.86 3.11
N ARG A 376 -0.59 -1.04 2.83
CA ARG A 376 0.37 -1.21 1.72
C ARG A 376 1.74 -1.65 2.23
N ILE A 377 2.12 -1.23 3.44
CA ILE A 377 3.44 -1.54 4.03
C ILE A 377 3.48 -2.95 4.62
N ALA A 378 2.55 -3.27 5.52
CA ALA A 378 2.57 -4.54 6.25
C ALA A 378 2.50 -5.78 5.34
N PRO A 379 1.69 -5.81 4.25
CA PRO A 379 1.69 -6.96 3.35
C PRO A 379 3.05 -7.21 2.69
N ARG A 380 3.70 -6.16 2.18
CA ARG A 380 5.01 -6.29 1.53
C ARG A 380 6.07 -6.79 2.50
N SER A 381 6.11 -6.21 3.70
CA SER A 381 7.04 -6.61 4.75
C SER A 381 6.78 -8.05 5.23
N HIS A 382 5.51 -8.47 5.31
CA HIS A 382 5.15 -9.84 5.66
C HIS A 382 5.63 -10.85 4.61
N ARG A 383 5.50 -10.56 3.31
CA ARG A 383 6.02 -11.44 2.25
C ARG A 383 7.51 -11.70 2.39
N ASP A 384 8.30 -10.65 2.58
CA ASP A 384 9.74 -10.78 2.79
C ASP A 384 10.05 -11.54 4.10
N ALA A 385 9.37 -11.23 5.19
CA ALA A 385 9.54 -11.92 6.47
C ALA A 385 9.21 -13.42 6.38
N LEU A 386 8.10 -13.78 5.72
CA LEU A 386 7.67 -15.16 5.54
C LEU A 386 8.62 -15.91 4.60
N ALA A 387 9.05 -15.30 3.50
CA ALA A 387 10.02 -15.90 2.58
C ALA A 387 11.38 -16.14 3.26
N ILE A 388 11.84 -15.23 4.12
CA ILE A 388 13.03 -15.43 4.98
C ILE A 388 12.80 -16.60 5.95
N ALA A 389 11.66 -16.65 6.63
CA ALA A 389 11.37 -17.70 7.60
C ALA A 389 11.32 -19.09 6.94
N VAL A 390 10.64 -19.21 5.80
CA VAL A 390 10.54 -20.45 5.04
C VAL A 390 11.91 -20.89 4.56
N THR A 391 12.64 -20.04 3.82
CA THR A 391 13.98 -20.39 3.31
C THR A 391 14.99 -20.66 4.41
N SER A 392 14.83 -20.07 5.60
CA SER A 392 15.65 -20.39 6.77
C SER A 392 15.37 -21.77 7.35
N GLY A 393 14.15 -22.28 7.20
CA GLY A 393 13.78 -23.65 7.54
C GLY A 393 14.20 -24.67 6.48
N LEU A 394 14.33 -24.24 5.22
CA LEU A 394 14.87 -25.06 4.15
C LEU A 394 16.38 -25.25 4.33
N ARG A 395 16.89 -26.41 3.93
CA ARG A 395 18.35 -26.68 3.89
C ARG A 395 19.02 -26.05 2.66
N ASP A 396 18.48 -24.95 2.14
CA ASP A 396 18.94 -24.23 0.96
C ASP A 396 19.57 -22.90 1.39
N ALA A 397 20.89 -22.92 1.61
CA ALA A 397 21.62 -21.76 2.12
C ALA A 397 21.69 -20.61 1.10
N ASP A 398 21.69 -20.93 -0.19
CA ASP A 398 21.78 -19.94 -1.28
C ASP A 398 20.43 -19.23 -1.46
N ALA A 399 19.31 -19.96 -1.45
CA ALA A 399 17.98 -19.34 -1.47
C ALA A 399 17.75 -18.43 -0.25
N ARG A 400 18.22 -18.85 0.92
CA ARG A 400 18.19 -18.01 2.13
C ARG A 400 19.03 -16.74 1.96
N ALA A 401 20.26 -16.86 1.46
CA ALA A 401 21.11 -15.70 1.23
C ALA A 401 20.45 -14.72 0.24
N LEU A 402 19.86 -15.24 -0.83
CA LEU A 402 19.18 -14.45 -1.86
C LEU A 402 17.99 -13.66 -1.28
N VAL A 403 17.09 -14.30 -0.52
CA VAL A 403 15.92 -13.58 0.02
C VAL A 403 16.31 -12.56 1.07
N VAL A 404 17.32 -12.84 1.90
CA VAL A 404 17.82 -11.89 2.89
C VAL A 404 18.48 -10.69 2.20
N ALA A 405 19.20 -10.91 1.09
CA ALA A 405 19.75 -9.84 0.27
C ALA A 405 18.66 -8.96 -0.33
N ARG A 406 17.59 -9.55 -0.88
CA ARG A 406 16.46 -8.79 -1.41
C ARG A 406 15.75 -7.97 -0.32
N ALA A 407 15.49 -8.55 0.84
CA ALA A 407 14.87 -7.84 1.95
C ALA A 407 15.76 -6.70 2.46
N ARG A 408 17.08 -6.91 2.54
CA ARG A 408 18.07 -5.86 2.87
C ARG A 408 17.99 -4.71 1.87
N ASP A 409 17.95 -5.00 0.58
CA ASP A 409 17.90 -3.97 -0.46
C ASP A 409 16.58 -3.19 -0.41
N ALA A 410 15.46 -3.86 -0.14
CA ALA A 410 14.17 -3.20 0.11
C ALA A 410 14.21 -2.28 1.35
N VAL A 411 14.85 -2.72 2.44
CA VAL A 411 15.09 -1.90 3.63
C VAL A 411 15.95 -0.67 3.29
N CYS A 412 16.99 -0.83 2.48
CA CYS A 412 17.82 0.29 2.04
C CYS A 412 17.04 1.32 1.23
N VAL A 413 16.13 0.87 0.34
CA VAL A 413 15.22 1.76 -0.39
C VAL A 413 14.28 2.49 0.58
N SER A 414 13.69 1.81 1.57
CA SER A 414 12.84 2.43 2.58
C SER A 414 13.59 3.43 3.47
N LEU A 415 14.84 3.16 3.83
CA LEU A 415 15.69 4.10 4.57
C LEU A 415 15.98 5.35 3.72
N ALA A 416 16.32 5.17 2.44
CA ALA A 416 16.52 6.28 1.52
C ALA A 416 15.23 7.10 1.34
N ALA A 417 14.07 6.45 1.20
CA ALA A 417 12.78 7.13 1.10
C ALA A 417 12.44 7.95 2.35
N LEU A 418 12.62 7.38 3.55
CA LEU A 418 12.44 8.11 4.81
C LEU A 418 13.38 9.31 4.91
N TRP A 419 14.63 9.18 4.47
CA TRP A 419 15.61 10.26 4.50
C TRP A 419 15.27 11.39 3.53
N ILE A 420 15.02 11.04 2.25
CA ILE A 420 14.81 11.98 1.15
C ILE A 420 13.48 12.71 1.31
N HIS A 421 12.41 11.97 1.61
CA HIS A 421 11.08 12.55 1.78
C HIS A 421 10.87 13.14 3.16
N GLY A 422 11.58 12.65 4.18
CA GLY A 422 11.56 13.20 5.54
C GLY A 422 12.52 14.37 5.76
N GLU A 423 13.32 14.74 4.75
CA GLU A 423 14.28 15.85 4.78
C GLU A 423 15.25 15.74 5.98
N LEU A 424 15.72 14.52 6.25
CA LEU A 424 16.53 14.22 7.44
C LEU A 424 17.97 14.77 7.37
N GLY A 425 18.44 15.08 6.15
CA GLY A 425 19.76 15.65 5.88
C GLY A 425 20.06 15.64 4.37
N ASP A 426 21.32 15.82 4.01
CA ASP A 426 21.77 15.80 2.62
C ASP A 426 22.11 14.38 2.11
N ASP A 427 22.26 14.24 0.79
CA ASP A 427 22.50 12.96 0.13
C ASP A 427 23.93 12.43 0.41
N ALA A 428 24.87 13.31 0.78
CA ALA A 428 26.23 12.94 1.16
C ALA A 428 26.26 12.23 2.53
N THR A 429 25.48 12.73 3.49
CA THR A 429 25.30 12.13 4.80
C THR A 429 24.58 10.79 4.68
N LEU A 430 23.51 10.73 3.88
CA LEU A 430 22.82 9.46 3.59
C LEU A 430 23.77 8.41 3.01
N ARG A 431 24.62 8.81 2.05
CA ARG A 431 25.67 7.93 1.49
C ARG A 431 26.59 7.42 2.60
N GLY A 432 27.04 8.29 3.48
CA GLY A 432 27.88 7.92 4.62
C GLY A 432 27.23 6.91 5.56
N GLU A 433 25.93 7.04 5.83
CA GLU A 433 25.20 6.14 6.75
C GLU A 433 24.86 4.77 6.15
N LEU A 434 24.42 4.74 4.88
CA LEU A 434 23.99 3.52 4.19
C LEU A 434 25.15 2.71 3.62
N PHE A 435 26.28 3.35 3.32
CA PHE A 435 27.46 2.70 2.76
C PHE A 435 28.64 2.65 3.73
N ALA A 436 28.41 2.97 5.01
CA ALA A 436 29.37 2.68 6.07
C ALA A 436 29.74 1.19 6.04
N PRO A 437 31.05 0.84 6.07
CA PRO A 437 31.46 -0.54 6.05
C PRO A 437 30.95 -1.28 7.29
N VAL A 438 30.34 -2.45 7.09
CA VAL A 438 29.99 -3.35 8.18
C VAL A 438 31.22 -4.18 8.51
N ALA A 439 31.57 -4.27 9.80
CA ALA A 439 32.61 -5.16 10.26
C ALA A 439 32.29 -6.59 9.80
N ALA A 440 33.12 -7.13 8.91
CA ALA A 440 32.97 -8.48 8.42
C ALA A 440 33.48 -9.48 9.47
N ALA A 441 33.10 -10.75 9.33
CA ALA A 441 33.75 -11.83 10.07
C ALA A 441 35.28 -11.82 9.80
N PRO A 442 36.12 -12.31 10.74
CA PRO A 442 37.57 -12.34 10.53
C PRO A 442 37.94 -12.99 9.19
N GLY A 443 38.62 -12.24 8.31
CA GLY A 443 39.06 -12.71 6.99
C GLY A 443 38.13 -12.40 5.81
N ALA A 444 36.96 -11.80 6.03
CA ALA A 444 36.09 -11.35 4.94
C ALA A 444 36.28 -9.84 4.64
N PRO A 445 36.17 -9.41 3.37
CA PRO A 445 36.22 -7.99 3.03
C PRO A 445 35.01 -7.26 3.65
N ALA A 446 35.24 -6.04 4.14
CA ALA A 446 34.16 -5.17 4.56
C ALA A 446 33.22 -4.92 3.38
N SER A 447 31.93 -5.13 3.59
CA SER A 447 30.89 -4.86 2.59
C SER A 447 30.03 -3.67 3.04
N PRO A 448 29.56 -2.84 2.09
CA PRO A 448 28.61 -1.78 2.39
C PRO A 448 27.28 -2.39 2.89
N ARG A 449 26.58 -1.66 3.79
CA ARG A 449 25.31 -2.15 4.37
C ARG A 449 24.23 -2.42 3.31
N CYS A 450 24.22 -1.65 2.22
CA CYS A 450 23.28 -1.78 1.12
C CYS A 450 23.81 -2.56 -0.09
N GLY A 451 24.86 -3.37 0.10
CA GLY A 451 25.44 -4.20 -0.96
C GLY A 451 25.92 -3.39 -2.17
N ASP A 452 25.73 -3.95 -3.37
CA ASP A 452 26.23 -3.39 -4.62
C ASP A 452 25.34 -2.29 -5.22
N THR A 453 24.18 -2.01 -4.59
CA THR A 453 23.27 -0.95 -5.05
C THR A 453 23.95 0.40 -4.91
N THR A 454 23.83 1.28 -5.92
CA THR A 454 24.36 2.64 -5.81
C THR A 454 23.40 3.55 -5.05
N ILE A 455 23.95 4.55 -4.34
CA ILE A 455 23.14 5.58 -3.69
C ILE A 455 22.23 6.33 -4.69
N ASP A 456 22.70 6.58 -5.92
CA ASP A 456 21.91 7.26 -6.94
C ASP A 456 20.72 6.40 -7.38
N SER A 457 20.90 5.07 -7.45
CA SER A 457 19.80 4.12 -7.69
C SER A 457 18.79 4.11 -6.54
N LEU A 458 19.25 4.13 -5.29
CA LEU A 458 18.36 4.23 -4.12
C LEU A 458 17.55 5.53 -4.12
N ILE A 459 18.20 6.67 -4.41
CA ILE A 459 17.54 7.97 -4.50
C ILE A 459 16.52 7.98 -5.63
N ALA A 460 16.89 7.52 -6.83
CA ALA A 460 16.00 7.46 -7.98
C ALA A 460 14.78 6.57 -7.70
N THR A 461 14.99 5.41 -7.08
CA THR A 461 13.90 4.49 -6.72
C THR A 461 12.95 5.09 -5.69
N ALA A 462 13.50 5.75 -4.65
CA ALA A 462 12.70 6.42 -3.63
C ALA A 462 11.83 7.54 -4.22
N GLN A 463 12.38 8.34 -5.13
CA GLN A 463 11.68 9.44 -5.79
C GLN A 463 10.66 8.96 -6.83
N ALA A 464 10.94 7.86 -7.51
CA ALA A 464 10.09 7.28 -8.55
C ALA A 464 8.72 6.86 -8.01
N ASP A 465 8.70 6.09 -6.92
CA ASP A 465 7.46 5.63 -6.28
C ASP A 465 7.60 5.68 -4.75
N PRO A 466 7.30 6.85 -4.13
CA PRO A 466 7.43 7.02 -2.69
C PRO A 466 6.60 6.04 -1.87
N ARG A 467 5.46 5.57 -2.40
CA ARG A 467 4.59 4.61 -1.68
C ARG A 467 5.21 3.24 -1.69
N ALA A 468 5.67 2.79 -2.86
CA ALA A 468 6.31 1.50 -2.98
C ALA A 468 7.63 1.44 -2.20
N ALA A 469 8.39 2.53 -2.22
CA ALA A 469 9.70 2.63 -1.58
C ALA A 469 9.64 2.45 -0.06
N LEU A 470 8.52 2.80 0.59
CA LEU A 470 8.30 2.62 2.04
C LEU A 470 7.79 1.20 2.41
N GLY A 471 7.62 0.31 1.44
CA GLY A 471 7.01 -1.01 1.64
C GLY A 471 7.73 -1.94 2.62
N ALA A 472 9.03 -1.71 2.86
CA ALA A 472 9.83 -2.52 3.78
C ALA A 472 9.86 -1.97 5.21
N MET A 473 9.15 -0.88 5.52
CA MET A 473 9.11 -0.31 6.88
C MET A 473 8.61 -1.31 7.93
N GLY A 474 7.73 -2.25 7.57
CA GLY A 474 7.24 -3.29 8.47
C GLY A 474 8.30 -4.31 8.89
N LEU A 475 9.43 -4.41 8.17
CA LEU A 475 10.57 -5.25 8.59
C LEU A 475 11.27 -4.74 9.85
N THR A 476 10.97 -3.53 10.31
CA THR A 476 11.32 -3.07 11.66
C THR A 476 10.85 -4.04 12.75
N LEU A 477 9.69 -4.69 12.56
CA LEU A 477 9.12 -5.63 13.52
C LEU A 477 10.00 -6.86 13.72
N LEU A 478 10.76 -7.29 12.70
CA LEU A 478 11.79 -8.33 12.84
C LEU A 478 12.85 -7.96 13.90
N ALA A 479 13.22 -6.69 13.95
CA ALA A 479 14.25 -6.19 14.87
C ALA A 479 13.75 -5.93 16.29
N LEU A 480 12.44 -5.94 16.49
CA LEU A 480 11.81 -5.57 17.73
C LEU A 480 11.51 -6.78 18.63
N GLY A 481 11.33 -7.97 18.05
CA GLY A 481 11.30 -9.23 18.76
C GLY A 481 10.14 -10.15 18.35
N PRO A 482 10.02 -11.34 18.96
CA PRO A 482 9.08 -12.37 18.52
C PRO A 482 7.61 -11.94 18.55
N ALA A 483 7.19 -11.15 19.55
CA ALA A 483 5.80 -10.69 19.65
C ALA A 483 5.38 -9.78 18.49
N ASP A 484 6.28 -8.88 18.09
CA ASP A 484 6.06 -7.97 16.95
C ASP A 484 6.01 -8.74 15.62
N VAL A 485 6.82 -9.79 15.46
CA VAL A 485 6.78 -10.68 14.29
C VAL A 485 5.47 -11.48 14.23
N VAL A 486 5.00 -11.99 15.36
CA VAL A 486 3.70 -12.69 15.45
C VAL A 486 2.54 -11.75 15.12
N ALA A 487 2.62 -10.48 15.54
CA ALA A 487 1.62 -9.49 15.16
C ALA A 487 1.61 -9.24 13.65
N LEU A 488 2.79 -9.09 13.02
CA LEU A 488 2.90 -8.99 11.57
C LEU A 488 2.31 -10.24 10.90
N GLU A 489 2.62 -11.43 11.40
CA GLU A 489 2.11 -12.69 10.85
C GLU A 489 0.57 -12.81 10.88
N ASN A 490 -0.06 -12.33 11.97
CA ASN A 490 -1.52 -12.44 12.15
C ASN A 490 -2.29 -11.28 11.49
N PHE A 491 -1.66 -10.11 11.37
CA PHE A 491 -2.32 -8.87 10.97
C PHE A 491 -1.65 -8.16 9.80
N TRP A 492 -0.86 -8.86 8.98
CA TRP A 492 -0.14 -8.28 7.83
C TRP A 492 -1.01 -7.50 6.85
N TRP A 493 -2.31 -7.79 6.79
CA TRP A 493 -3.26 -7.11 5.91
C TRP A 493 -3.68 -5.73 6.44
N LEU A 494 -3.48 -5.43 7.73
CA LEU A 494 -3.79 -4.13 8.31
C LEU A 494 -2.80 -3.03 7.86
N PRO A 495 -3.22 -1.76 7.90
CA PRO A 495 -2.32 -0.60 7.92
C PRO A 495 -1.21 -0.77 8.94
N TYR A 496 0.03 -0.43 8.56
CA TYR A 496 1.20 -0.76 9.37
C TYR A 496 1.17 -0.23 10.81
N GLY A 497 0.66 0.99 11.02
CA GLY A 497 0.49 1.56 12.36
C GLY A 497 -0.46 0.77 13.26
N LEU A 498 -1.54 0.20 12.69
CA LEU A 498 -2.47 -0.65 13.45
C LEU A 498 -1.86 -2.00 13.82
N VAL A 499 -0.94 -2.54 13.00
CA VAL A 499 -0.15 -3.72 13.36
C VAL A 499 0.72 -3.43 14.58
N VAL A 500 1.40 -2.28 14.59
CA VAL A 500 2.26 -1.84 15.71
C VAL A 500 1.43 -1.64 16.98
N GLU A 501 0.27 -0.99 16.90
CA GLU A 501 -0.64 -0.84 18.05
C GLU A 501 -1.09 -2.19 18.61
N THR A 502 -1.39 -3.15 17.72
CA THR A 502 -1.81 -4.49 18.11
C THR A 502 -0.67 -5.27 18.77
N ALA A 503 0.56 -5.10 18.29
CA ALA A 503 1.76 -5.68 18.90
C ALA A 503 2.07 -5.06 20.28
N ARG A 504 1.75 -3.77 20.47
CA ARG A 504 2.17 -2.95 21.63
C ARG A 504 1.03 -2.09 22.20
N PRO A 505 0.00 -2.72 22.79
CA PRO A 505 -1.17 -1.98 23.27
C PRO A 505 -0.88 -0.99 24.41
N ALA A 506 0.16 -1.23 25.22
CA ALA A 506 0.53 -0.34 26.33
C ALA A 506 1.13 1.00 25.86
N ASP A 507 1.89 0.99 24.75
CA ASP A 507 2.48 2.20 24.16
C ASP A 507 1.40 3.05 23.49
N ALA A 508 0.39 2.40 22.88
CA ALA A 508 -0.79 3.06 22.29
C ALA A 508 -1.70 3.74 23.33
N ALA A 509 -1.67 3.31 24.60
CA ALA A 509 -2.41 3.95 25.68
C ALA A 509 -1.77 5.26 26.17
N HIS A 510 -0.48 5.48 25.88
CA HIS A 510 0.29 6.66 26.32
C HIS A 510 0.58 7.64 25.18
N GLY A 511 0.67 7.15 23.94
CA GLY A 511 0.55 7.98 22.75
C GLY A 511 -0.93 8.22 22.51
N GLY A 512 -1.51 9.18 23.24
CA GLY A 512 -2.94 9.44 23.26
C GLY A 512 -3.54 9.19 21.89
N ALA A 513 -4.41 8.19 21.79
CA ALA A 513 -5.27 8.01 20.63
C ALA A 513 -5.88 9.38 20.39
N ALA A 514 -5.34 10.10 19.41
CA ALA A 514 -5.99 11.32 18.97
C ALA A 514 -7.40 10.83 18.67
N PRO A 515 -8.44 11.45 19.28
CA PRO A 515 -9.76 11.20 18.76
C PRO A 515 -9.62 11.39 17.25
N VAL A 516 -10.27 10.55 16.46
CA VAL A 516 -10.51 10.87 15.04
C VAL A 516 -11.50 12.05 14.99
N ASP A 517 -11.36 13.03 15.88
CA ASP A 517 -11.71 14.42 15.66
C ASP A 517 -10.67 14.92 14.68
N SER A 518 -10.98 14.73 13.41
CA SER A 518 -10.42 15.57 12.38
C SER A 518 -10.58 17.03 12.83
N LYS A 519 -9.51 17.66 13.33
CA LYS A 519 -9.38 19.13 13.38
C LYS A 519 -9.31 19.71 11.96
N THR A 520 -10.24 19.31 11.11
CA THR A 520 -10.39 19.71 9.72
C THR A 520 -11.87 19.84 9.32
N GLU A 521 -12.79 19.75 10.28
CA GLU A 521 -14.21 20.05 10.05
C GLU A 521 -14.48 21.55 10.25
N GLU A 522 -13.89 22.40 9.39
CA GLU A 522 -14.33 23.80 9.21
C GLU A 522 -13.69 24.38 7.96
N LEU A 523 -14.12 23.92 6.78
CA LEU A 523 -14.06 24.68 5.53
C LEU A 523 -15.12 24.06 4.61
N ARG A 524 -16.35 24.58 4.72
CA ARG A 524 -17.40 24.45 3.70
C ARG A 524 -17.37 25.72 2.82
N PRO A 525 -17.91 25.61 1.60
CA PRO A 525 -17.28 25.94 0.31
C PRO A 525 -16.69 27.34 0.17
#